data_AF-A0A936LCA1-F1
#
_entry.id   AF-A0A936LCA1-F1
#
_cell.length_a   1.000
_cell.length_b   1.000
_cell.length_c   1.000
_cell.angle_alpha   90.00
_cell.angle_beta   90.00
_cell.angle_gamma   90.00
#
_symmetry.space_group_name_H-M   'P 1'
#
loop_
_entity.id
_entity.type
_entity.pdbx_description
1 polymer ?
#
loop_
_entity_poly.entity_id
_entity_poly.type
_entity_poly.pdbx_seq_one_letter_code
_entity_poly.pdbx_strand_id
1 'polypeptide(L)'
;MPITVNGVEITDAAIQAEMQHHPAPSREIAEYAAKLSLVAQELLLQEANRLEIAGGDGEERIAALLQREVGNAEDKPGQPKAVSQYLAKLLGRATIGGVDLSGAQPPLARERG
;
A
#
# COMPACT_ATOMS: atom_id res chain seq x y z
N MET A 1 -15.24 5.75 4.92
CA MET A 1 -14.29 6.79 5.40
C MET A 1 -13.09 6.67 4.49
N PRO A 2 -12.71 7.74 3.79
CA PRO A 2 -11.63 7.67 2.81
C PRO A 2 -10.31 7.41 3.53
N ILE A 3 -9.51 6.51 2.96
CA ILE A 3 -8.13 6.27 3.40
C ILE A 3 -7.25 7.22 2.61
N THR A 4 -6.25 7.84 3.25
CA THR A 4 -5.26 8.67 2.56
C THR A 4 -3.86 8.10 2.76
N VAL A 5 -3.06 8.04 1.69
CA VAL A 5 -1.69 7.53 1.69
C VAL A 5 -0.77 8.61 1.13
N ASN A 6 0.05 9.21 2.00
CA ASN A 6 0.91 10.36 1.68
C ASN A 6 0.15 11.51 0.99
N GLY A 7 -1.12 11.70 1.37
CA GLY A 7 -2.00 12.73 0.80
C GLY A 7 -2.81 12.28 -0.43
N VAL A 8 -2.58 11.08 -0.96
CA VAL A 8 -3.40 10.49 -2.04
C VAL A 8 -4.62 9.80 -1.44
N GLU A 9 -5.82 10.13 -1.91
CA GLU A 9 -7.07 9.55 -1.43
C GLU A 9 -7.39 8.22 -2.12
N ILE A 10 -7.60 7.18 -1.32
CA ILE A 10 -8.19 5.90 -1.73
C ILE A 10 -9.69 5.99 -1.47
N THR A 11 -10.46 6.08 -2.56
CA THR A 11 -11.91 6.25 -2.50
C THR A 11 -12.62 4.95 -2.11
N ASP A 12 -13.83 5.09 -1.53
CA ASP A 12 -14.69 3.93 -1.22
C ASP A 12 -15.02 3.12 -2.49
N ALA A 13 -15.11 3.76 -3.66
CA ALA A 13 -15.33 3.08 -4.93
C ALA A 13 -14.13 2.18 -5.33
N ALA A 14 -12.90 2.64 -5.12
CA ALA A 14 -11.71 1.83 -5.34
C ALA A 14 -11.68 0.62 -4.39
N ILE A 15 -12.05 0.82 -3.12
CA ILE A 15 -12.16 -0.27 -2.14
C ILE A 15 -13.19 -1.30 -2.58
N GLN A 16 -14.39 -0.87 -3.00
CA GLN A 16 -15.44 -1.79 -3.46
C GLN A 16 -15.04 -2.55 -4.73
N ALA A 17 -14.30 -1.91 -5.65
CA ALA A 17 -13.75 -2.59 -6.83
C ALA A 17 -12.72 -3.64 -6.41
N GLU A 18 -11.78 -3.28 -5.54
CA GLU A 18 -10.73 -4.17 -5.05
C GLU A 18 -11.32 -5.35 -4.25
N MET A 19 -12.38 -5.15 -3.46
CA MET A 19 -13.06 -6.25 -2.74
C MET A 19 -13.51 -7.40 -3.65
N GLN A 20 -13.78 -7.15 -4.93
CA GLN A 20 -14.15 -8.19 -5.90
C GLN A 20 -12.97 -9.12 -6.22
N HIS A 21 -11.74 -8.64 -6.04
CA HIS A 21 -10.51 -9.40 -6.20
C HIS A 21 -10.10 -10.18 -4.94
N HIS A 22 -10.72 -9.89 -3.79
CA HIS A 22 -10.43 -10.55 -2.51
C HIS A 22 -11.64 -11.35 -1.98
N PRO A 23 -11.87 -12.57 -2.49
CA PRO A 23 -12.90 -13.44 -1.92
C PRO A 23 -12.54 -13.80 -0.48
N ALA A 24 -13.39 -13.38 0.46
CA ALA A 24 -13.17 -13.57 1.89
C ALA A 24 -14.42 -14.13 2.58
N PRO A 25 -14.27 -14.78 3.75
CA PRO A 25 -15.40 -15.39 4.47
C PRO A 25 -16.43 -14.37 5.00
N SER A 26 -16.13 -13.08 4.99
CA SER A 26 -17.10 -12.02 5.27
C SER A 26 -16.76 -10.75 4.49
N ARG A 27 -17.78 -9.89 4.30
CA ARG A 27 -17.63 -8.58 3.67
C ARG A 27 -16.61 -7.71 4.38
N GLU A 28 -16.60 -7.74 5.72
CA GLU A 28 -15.68 -6.97 6.54
C GLU A 28 -14.23 -7.40 6.35
N ILE A 29 -13.98 -8.71 6.23
CA ILE A 29 -12.63 -9.23 5.96
C ILE A 29 -12.20 -8.90 4.53
N ALA A 30 -13.09 -9.00 3.54
CA ALA A 30 -12.82 -8.60 2.17
C ALA A 30 -12.48 -7.11 2.08
N GLU A 31 -13.23 -6.27 2.79
CA GLU A 31 -13.00 -4.82 2.85
C GLU A 31 -11.65 -4.50 3.49
N TYR A 32 -11.32 -5.15 4.60
CA TYR A 32 -10.02 -4.99 5.24
C TYR A 32 -8.86 -5.41 4.33
N ALA A 33 -8.98 -6.57 3.67
CA ALA A 33 -7.98 -7.05 2.72
C ALA A 33 -7.80 -6.11 1.52
N ALA A 34 -8.91 -5.62 0.96
CA ALA A 34 -8.92 -4.66 -0.13
C ALA A 34 -8.23 -3.34 0.27
N LYS A 35 -8.54 -2.81 1.45
CA LYS A 35 -7.89 -1.60 1.99
C LYS A 35 -6.38 -1.79 2.13
N LEU A 36 -5.94 -2.91 2.72
CA LEU A 36 -4.52 -3.23 2.84
C LEU A 36 -3.83 -3.35 1.48
N SER A 37 -4.47 -4.02 0.52
CA SER A 37 -3.96 -4.17 -0.85
C SER A 37 -3.75 -2.81 -1.51
N LEU A 38 -4.77 -1.94 -1.47
CA LEU A 38 -4.73 -0.60 -2.08
C LEU A 38 -3.68 0.30 -1.42
N VAL A 39 -3.55 0.27 -0.09
CA VAL A 39 -2.51 1.02 0.62
C VAL A 39 -1.12 0.53 0.19
N ALA A 40 -0.92 -0.78 0.08
CA ALA A 40 0.35 -1.34 -0.35
C ALA A 40 0.68 -0.98 -1.81
N GLN A 41 -0.28 -1.12 -2.72
CA GLN A 41 -0.13 -0.74 -4.12
C GLN A 41 0.21 0.74 -4.27
N GLU A 42 -0.52 1.62 -3.58
CA GLU A 42 -0.27 3.06 -3.64
C GLU A 42 1.13 3.42 -3.15
N LEU A 43 1.60 2.81 -2.05
CA LEU A 43 2.97 3.02 -1.57
C LEU A 43 4.03 2.55 -2.55
N LEU A 44 3.81 1.41 -3.21
CA LEU A 44 4.72 0.88 -4.22
C LEU A 44 4.71 1.76 -5.47
N LEU A 45 3.56 2.28 -5.90
CA LEU A 45 3.47 3.20 -7.04
C LEU A 45 4.16 4.52 -6.77
N GLN A 46 3.95 5.11 -5.60
CA GLN A 46 4.63 6.34 -5.21
C GLN A 46 6.16 6.14 -5.19
N GLU A 47 6.61 4.99 -4.70
CA GLU A 47 8.03 4.67 -4.70
C GLU A 47 8.58 4.42 -6.11
N ALA A 48 7.83 3.74 -6.98
CA ALA A 48 8.19 3.54 -8.37
C ALA A 48 8.30 4.89 -9.11
N ASN A 49 7.37 5.80 -8.87
CA ASN A 49 7.41 7.17 -9.39
C ASN A 49 8.61 7.95 -8.86
N ARG A 50 8.91 7.85 -7.56
CA ARG A 50 10.08 8.49 -6.93
C ARG A 50 11.40 8.00 -7.54
N LEU A 51 11.45 6.73 -7.94
CA LEU A 51 12.60 6.11 -8.59
C LEU A 51 12.58 6.20 -10.12
N GLU A 52 11.62 6.94 -10.66
CA GLU A 52 11.40 7.18 -12.09
C GLU A 52 11.33 5.87 -12.91
N ILE A 53 10.68 4.86 -12.34
CA ILE A 53 10.51 3.56 -12.99
C ILE A 53 9.48 3.68 -14.11
N ALA A 54 9.93 3.39 -15.33
CA ALA A 54 9.08 3.35 -16.51
C ALA A 54 8.17 2.10 -16.49
N GLY A 55 6.97 2.26 -17.03
CA GLY A 55 5.99 1.18 -17.23
C GLY A 55 4.71 1.73 -17.85
N GLY A 56 4.02 0.90 -18.62
CA GLY A 56 2.78 1.22 -19.32
C GLY A 56 1.59 1.42 -18.38
N ASP A 57 1.57 0.72 -17.25
CA ASP A 57 0.57 0.86 -16.20
C ASP A 57 1.18 0.78 -14.79
N GLY A 58 0.31 0.84 -13.77
CA GLY A 58 0.73 0.80 -12.38
C GLY A 58 1.30 -0.55 -11.97
N GLU A 59 0.68 -1.66 -12.37
CA GLU A 59 1.11 -3.01 -12.04
C GLU A 59 2.51 -3.30 -12.61
N GLU A 60 2.78 -2.89 -13.86
CA GLU A 60 4.09 -3.04 -14.49
C GLU A 60 5.17 -2.25 -13.75
N ARG A 61 4.87 -1.02 -13.31
CA ARG A 61 5.79 -0.21 -12.51
C ARG A 61 6.06 -0.80 -11.14
N ILE A 62 5.04 -1.35 -10.47
CA ILE A 62 5.19 -2.06 -9.19
C ILE A 62 6.07 -3.29 -9.37
N ALA A 63 5.82 -4.09 -10.41
CA ALA A 63 6.62 -5.28 -10.71
C ALA A 63 8.10 -4.92 -10.97
N ALA A 64 8.35 -3.89 -11.78
CA ALA A 64 9.70 -3.40 -12.06
C ALA A 64 10.39 -2.82 -10.81
N LEU A 65 9.65 -2.14 -9.92
CA LEU A 65 10.16 -1.69 -8.63
C LEU A 65 10.61 -2.86 -7.75
N LEU A 66 9.74 -3.85 -7.57
CA LEU A 66 10.04 -5.02 -6.77
C LEU A 66 11.23 -5.78 -7.37
N GLN A 67 11.29 -5.92 -8.69
CA GLN A 67 12.44 -6.53 -9.36
C GLN A 67 13.73 -5.73 -9.13
N ARG A 68 13.69 -4.40 -9.12
CA ARG A 68 14.87 -3.55 -8.89
C ARG A 68 15.37 -3.58 -7.45
N GLU A 69 14.46 -3.50 -6.49
CA GLU A 69 14.79 -3.30 -5.06
C GLU A 69 14.90 -4.62 -4.29
N VAL A 70 14.13 -5.64 -4.71
CA VAL A 70 14.15 -6.99 -4.13
C VAL A 70 14.97 -7.94 -5.00
N GLY A 71 15.02 -7.72 -6.30
CA GLY A 71 15.79 -8.52 -7.26
C GLY A 71 17.22 -8.04 -7.42
N ASN A 72 18.04 -8.32 -6.40
CA ASN A 72 19.46 -8.57 -6.62
C ASN A 72 19.99 -9.67 -5.69
N ALA A 73 19.24 -10.77 -5.61
CA ALA A 73 19.74 -12.04 -5.12
C ALA A 73 19.80 -12.98 -6.32
N GLU A 74 20.99 -13.27 -6.83
CA GLU A 74 21.26 -14.29 -7.85
C GLU A 74 20.94 -15.73 -7.37
N ASP A 75 20.05 -15.91 -6.39
CA ASP A 75 19.61 -17.21 -5.93
C ASP A 75 18.16 -17.16 -5.43
N LYS A 76 17.25 -17.62 -6.30
CA LYS A 76 15.79 -17.83 -6.15
C LYS A 76 14.88 -16.61 -6.34
N PRO A 77 13.90 -16.66 -7.27
CA PRO A 77 12.96 -15.56 -7.49
C PRO A 77 12.11 -15.30 -6.24
N GLY A 78 12.10 -14.03 -5.80
CA GLY A 78 11.05 -13.39 -5.01
C GLY A 78 10.64 -14.13 -3.73
N GLN A 79 11.52 -14.23 -2.74
CA GLN A 79 11.09 -14.71 -1.42
C GLN A 79 10.03 -13.75 -0.83
N PRO A 80 8.86 -14.24 -0.39
CA PRO A 80 7.79 -13.39 0.15
C PRO A 80 8.26 -12.54 1.35
N LYS A 81 9.26 -13.02 2.11
CA LYS A 81 9.89 -12.26 3.20
C LYS A 81 10.55 -10.96 2.74
N ALA A 82 11.18 -10.94 1.57
CA ALA A 82 11.92 -9.76 1.12
C ALA A 82 10.95 -8.65 0.67
N VAL A 83 9.85 -9.02 0.03
CA VAL A 83 8.74 -8.09 -0.29
C VAL A 83 8.10 -7.56 0.99
N SER A 84 7.79 -8.41 1.97
CA SER A 84 7.22 -7.96 3.24
C SER A 84 8.13 -6.99 4.00
N GLN A 85 9.45 -7.23 3.99
CA GLN A 85 10.42 -6.32 4.61
C GLN A 85 10.48 -4.97 3.89
N TYR A 86 10.46 -4.98 2.55
CA TYR A 86 10.43 -3.76 1.77
C TYR A 86 9.16 -2.95 2.03
N LEU A 87 8.00 -3.61 2.04
CA LEU A 87 6.74 -2.96 2.36
C LEU A 87 6.72 -2.41 3.80
N ALA A 88 7.26 -3.14 4.77
CA ALA A 88 7.40 -2.64 6.14
C ALA A 88 8.27 -1.37 6.22
N LYS A 89 9.33 -1.29 5.43
CA LYS A 89 10.16 -0.07 5.29
C LYS A 89 9.35 1.09 4.68
N LEU A 90 8.54 0.83 3.65
CA LEU A 90 7.67 1.84 3.04
C LEU A 90 6.62 2.35 4.04
N LEU A 91 5.97 1.45 4.75
CA LEU A 91 4.98 1.78 5.77
C LEU A 91 5.58 2.62 6.90
N GLY A 92 6.79 2.29 7.35
CA GLY A 92 7.47 3.04 8.42
C GLY A 92 7.80 4.51 8.08
N ARG A 93 7.77 4.89 6.80
CA ARG A 93 7.96 6.28 6.34
C ARG A 93 6.71 6.91 5.73
N ALA A 94 5.62 6.15 5.62
CA ALA A 94 4.38 6.62 5.04
C ALA A 94 3.53 7.36 6.06
N THR A 95 2.82 8.40 5.61
CA THR A 95 1.74 9.03 6.36
C THR A 95 0.42 8.43 5.89
N ILE A 96 -0.24 7.64 6.73
CA ILE A 96 -1.53 7.03 6.40
C ILE A 96 -2.61 7.65 7.28
N GLY A 97 -3.60 8.27 6.64
CA GLY A 97 -4.78 8.83 7.29
C GLY A 97 -6.02 7.99 7.02
N GLY A 98 -7.01 8.07 7.92
CA GLY A 98 -8.32 7.44 7.69
C GLY A 98 -8.36 5.91 7.79
N VAL A 99 -7.23 5.27 8.09
CA VAL A 99 -7.17 3.83 8.39
C VAL A 99 -7.02 3.65 9.90
N ASP A 100 -8.03 3.09 10.55
CA ASP A 100 -7.90 2.60 11.92
C ASP A 100 -7.17 1.24 11.88
N LEU A 101 -5.85 1.25 11.62
CA LEU A 101 -5.00 0.04 11.66
C LEU A 101 -4.55 -0.31 13.09
N SER A 102 -4.95 0.51 14.07
CA SER A 102 -4.72 0.32 15.49
C SER A 102 -5.71 1.26 16.15
N GLY A 103 -6.58 0.75 17.04
CA GLY A 103 -7.56 1.54 17.81
C GLY A 103 -6.98 2.64 18.73
N ALA A 104 -5.77 3.11 18.45
CA ALA A 104 -5.16 4.29 19.00
C ALA A 104 -5.52 5.49 18.11
N GLN A 105 -6.43 6.31 18.64
CA GLN A 105 -6.77 7.62 18.09
C GLN A 105 -5.49 8.42 17.80
N PRO A 106 -5.36 9.08 16.63
CA PRO A 106 -4.24 9.98 16.39
C PRO A 106 -4.28 11.11 17.42
N PRO A 107 -3.13 11.49 18.01
CA PRO A 107 -3.10 12.58 18.97
C PRO A 107 -3.52 13.85 18.26
N LEU A 108 -4.61 14.44 18.74
CA LEU A 108 -5.10 15.76 18.34
C LEU A 108 -3.91 16.73 18.28
N ALA A 109 -3.53 17.10 17.07
CA ALA A 109 -2.54 18.14 16.84
C ALA A 109 -3.11 19.44 17.41
N ARG A 110 -2.44 19.92 18.46
CA ARG A 110 -2.71 21.16 19.17
C ARG A 110 -3.07 22.30 18.21
N GLU A 111 -4.31 22.78 18.29
CA GLU A 111 -4.63 24.13 17.83
C GLU A 111 -3.84 25.12 18.69
N ARG A 112 -2.95 25.87 18.04
CA ARG A 112 -2.37 27.08 18.61
C ARG A 112 -3.38 28.20 18.40
N GLY A 113 -3.87 28.78 19.48
CA GLY A 113 -4.66 30.00 19.54
C GLY A 113 -4.60 30.55 20.96
#